data_AF-A0A0X1T1X4-F1
#
_entry.id   AF-A0A0X1T1X4-F1
#
_cell.length_a   1.000
_cell.length_b   1.000
_cell.length_c   1.000
_cell.angle_alpha   90.00
_cell.angle_beta   90.00
_cell.angle_gamma   90.00
#
_symmetry.space_group_name_H-M   'P 1'
#
loop_
_entity.id
_entity.type
_entity.pdbx_description
1 polymer ?
#
loop_
_entity_poly.entity_id
_entity_poly.type
_entity_poly.pdbx_seq_one_letter_code
_entity_poly.pdbx_strand_id
1 'polypeptide(L)'
;MNPIFSDIGEHILLTVEDQLTNNEVSDDGEMREHFIEIGLTEEQAEAALQLRPLYQVNLYMIGQSPLFQGDTTTCFDPHTHSLKRDR
;
A
#
# COMPACT_ATOMS: atom_id res chain seq x y z
N MET A 1 9.94 0.82 -9.11
CA MET A 1 9.67 1.44 -7.80
C MET A 1 8.80 2.64 -8.05
N ASN A 2 7.71 2.82 -7.28
CA ASN A 2 6.84 3.97 -7.48
C ASN A 2 7.65 5.24 -7.14
N PRO A 3 7.78 6.23 -8.04
CA PRO A 3 8.61 7.42 -7.78
C PRO A 3 8.13 8.21 -6.56
N ILE A 4 6.83 8.15 -6.26
CA ILE A 4 6.19 8.77 -5.09
C ILE A 4 6.76 8.21 -3.78
N PHE A 5 7.05 6.91 -3.72
CA PHE A 5 7.52 6.20 -2.53
C PHE A 5 9.03 5.96 -2.52
N SER A 6 9.76 6.45 -3.54
CA SER A 6 11.20 6.19 -3.70
C SER A 6 12.08 6.92 -2.68
N ASP A 7 11.57 8.01 -2.09
CA ASP A 7 12.24 8.77 -1.03
C ASP A 7 11.97 8.18 0.38
N ILE A 8 11.02 7.25 0.49
CA ILE A 8 10.56 6.70 1.76
C ILE A 8 11.41 5.49 2.12
N GLY A 9 11.88 5.44 3.37
CA GLY A 9 12.59 4.27 3.88
C GLY A 9 11.71 3.01 3.87
N GLU A 10 12.29 1.86 3.52
CA GLU A 10 11.58 0.57 3.46
C GLU A 10 10.76 0.26 4.73
N HIS A 11 11.26 0.65 5.92
CA HIS A 11 10.54 0.42 7.17
C HIS A 11 9.19 1.17 7.25
N ILE A 12 9.11 2.37 6.69
CA ILE A 12 7.87 3.15 6.63
C ILE A 12 6.94 2.50 5.63
N LEU A 13 7.44 2.08 4.46
CA LEU A 13 6.61 1.42 3.45
C LEU A 13 5.99 0.12 3.97
N LEU A 14 6.76 -0.69 4.71
CA LEU A 14 6.24 -1.89 5.38
C LEU A 14 5.17 -1.55 6.41
N THR A 15 5.34 -0.46 7.16
CA THR A 15 4.35 0.00 8.14
C THR A 15 3.07 0.47 7.46
N VAL A 16 3.18 1.24 6.38
CA VAL A 16 2.04 1.70 5.57
C VAL A 16 1.29 0.52 4.97
N GLU A 17 2.01 -0.46 4.43
CA GLU A 17 1.43 -1.67 3.84
C GLU A 17 0.69 -2.50 4.90
N ASP A 18 1.30 -2.69 6.08
CA ASP A 18 0.66 -3.36 7.22
C ASP A 18 -0.63 -2.64 7.64
N GLN A 19 -0.59 -1.31 7.75
CA GLN A 19 -1.77 -0.51 8.05
C GLN A 19 -2.82 -0.63 6.94
N LEU A 20 -2.47 -0.58 5.65
CA LEU A 20 -3.45 -0.70 4.57
C LEU A 20 -4.10 -2.09 4.50
N THR A 21 -3.36 -3.15 4.84
CA THR A 21 -3.89 -4.52 4.84
C THR A 21 -4.66 -4.86 6.12
N ASN A 22 -4.19 -4.44 7.30
CA ASN A 22 -4.75 -4.83 8.59
C ASN A 22 -5.70 -3.78 9.18
N ASN A 23 -5.66 -2.52 8.73
CA ASN A 23 -6.45 -1.44 9.31
C ASN A 23 -7.70 -1.12 8.46
N GLU A 24 -8.74 -1.91 8.68
CA GLU A 24 -10.08 -1.70 8.11
C GLU A 24 -10.95 -0.73 8.93
N VAL A 25 -10.48 -0.32 10.11
CA VAL A 25 -11.27 0.42 11.11
C VAL A 25 -11.02 1.93 11.13
N SER A 26 -9.83 2.40 10.76
CA SER A 26 -9.55 3.84 10.71
C SER A 26 -10.19 4.54 9.52
N ASP A 27 -10.65 5.78 9.71
CA ASP A 27 -11.10 6.62 8.60
C ASP A 27 -9.91 7.08 7.73
N ASP A 28 -10.19 7.46 6.47
CA ASP A 28 -9.15 7.92 5.55
C ASP A 28 -8.40 9.15 6.09
N GLY A 29 -9.08 9.99 6.88
CA GLY A 29 -8.46 11.12 7.58
C GLY A 29 -7.45 10.69 8.64
N GLU A 30 -7.81 9.75 9.50
CA GLU A 30 -6.91 9.26 10.56
C GLU A 30 -5.73 8.49 9.98
N MET A 31 -5.94 7.69 8.92
CA MET A 31 -4.84 7.03 8.22
C MET A 31 -3.90 8.05 7.55
N ARG A 32 -4.44 9.12 6.95
CA ARG A 32 -3.61 10.19 6.37
C ARG A 32 -2.71 10.82 7.43
N GLU A 33 -3.29 11.22 8.56
CA GLU A 33 -2.52 11.85 9.65
C GLU A 33 -1.47 10.89 10.20
N HIS A 34 -1.84 9.63 10.42
CA HIS A 34 -0.91 8.61 10.88
C HIS A 34 0.27 8.41 9.91
N PHE A 35 0.00 8.37 8.61
CA PHE A 35 1.04 8.29 7.59
C PHE A 35 1.97 9.50 7.60
N ILE A 36 1.43 10.71 7.77
CA ILE A 36 2.25 11.91 7.88
C ILE A 36 3.11 11.88 9.15
N GLU A 37 2.55 11.41 10.28
CA GLU A 37 3.27 11.30 11.55
C GLU A 37 4.43 10.31 11.50
N ILE A 38 4.30 9.19 10.79
CA ILE A 38 5.38 8.21 10.62
C ILE A 38 6.45 8.67 9.61
N GLY A 39 6.18 9.74 8.84
CA GLY A 39 7.17 10.38 7.96
C GLY A 39 6.81 10.45 6.47
N LEU A 40 5.55 10.22 6.08
CA LEU A 40 5.09 10.45 4.70
C LEU A 40 4.77 11.94 4.47
N THR A 41 4.91 12.38 3.23
CA THR A 41 4.33 13.65 2.79
C THR A 41 2.83 13.51 2.56
N GLU A 42 2.12 14.64 2.53
CA GLU A 42 0.67 14.66 2.25
C GLU A 42 0.33 13.96 0.93
N GLU A 43 1.14 14.16 -0.12
CA GLU A 43 0.97 13.51 -1.42
C GLU A 43 1.16 11.99 -1.34
N GLN A 44 2.14 11.53 -0.56
CA GLN A 44 2.39 10.11 -0.36
C GLN A 44 1.28 9.44 0.46
N ALA A 45 0.80 10.10 1.51
CA ALA A 45 -0.30 9.63 2.32
C ALA A 45 -1.60 9.54 1.51
N GLU A 46 -1.89 10.53 0.67
CA GLU A 46 -3.05 10.50 -0.23
C GLU A 46 -2.93 9.39 -1.29
N ALA A 47 -1.74 9.20 -1.87
CA ALA A 47 -1.48 8.10 -2.79
C ALA A 47 -1.66 6.72 -2.12
N ALA A 48 -1.22 6.57 -0.86
CA ALA A 48 -1.43 5.34 -0.08
C ALA A 48 -2.92 5.05 0.16
N LEU A 49 -3.71 6.09 0.48
CA LEU A 49 -5.15 5.98 0.66
C LEU A 49 -5.89 5.58 -0.62
N GLN A 50 -5.45 6.07 -1.78
CA GLN A 50 -6.03 5.63 -3.06
C GLN A 50 -5.86 4.12 -3.29
N LEU A 51 -4.82 3.51 -2.73
CA LEU A 51 -4.56 2.09 -2.84
C LEU A 51 -5.34 1.27 -1.80
N ARG A 52 -5.81 1.87 -0.70
CA ARG A 52 -6.57 1.20 0.37
C ARG A 52 -7.70 0.26 -0.12
N PRO A 53 -8.61 0.68 -1.02
CA PRO A 53 -9.64 -0.23 -1.54
C PRO A 53 -9.07 -1.43 -2.32
N LEU A 54 -7.86 -1.30 -2.88
CA LEU A 54 -7.18 -2.43 -3.53
C LEU A 54 -6.64 -3.42 -2.50
N TYR A 55 -6.10 -2.96 -1.36
CA TYR A 55 -5.60 -3.82 -0.28
C TYR A 55 -6.72 -4.54 0.48
N GLN A 56 -7.93 -3.96 0.55
CA GLN A 56 -9.10 -4.64 1.14
C GLN A 56 -9.58 -5.82 0.30
N VAL A 57 -9.44 -5.74 -1.03
CA VAL A 57 -9.97 -6.77 -1.95
C VAL A 57 -8.89 -7.77 -2.38
N ASN A 58 -7.63 -7.33 -2.45
CA ASN A 58 -6.51 -8.13 -2.92
C ASN A 58 -5.45 -8.30 -1.84
N LEU A 59 -5.01 -9.55 -1.67
CA LEU A 59 -3.86 -9.85 -0.81
C LEU A 59 -2.58 -9.62 -1.60
N TYR A 60 -1.83 -8.59 -1.23
CA TYR A 60 -0.50 -8.34 -1.78
C TYR A 60 0.56 -9.01 -0.90
N MET A 61 1.57 -9.62 -1.52
CA MET A 61 2.74 -10.06 -0.78
C MET A 61 3.56 -8.85 -0.33
N ILE A 62 4.12 -8.95 0.87
CA ILE A 62 4.97 -7.90 1.45
C ILE A 62 6.10 -7.54 0.49
N GLY A 63 6.24 -6.26 0.15
CA GLY A 63 7.25 -5.79 -0.80
C GLY A 63 6.92 -6.03 -2.29
N GLN A 64 5.75 -6.58 -2.61
CA GLN A 64 5.25 -6.83 -3.98
C GLN A 64 3.96 -6.07 -4.27
N SER A 65 3.66 -5.07 -3.46
CA SER A 65 2.48 -4.24 -3.58
C SER A 65 2.76 -3.01 -4.47
N PRO A 66 1.70 -2.27 -4.89
CA PRO A 66 1.89 -1.08 -5.71
C PRO A 66 2.68 0.03 -5.00
N LEU A 67 2.87 -0.05 -3.67
CA LEU A 67 3.79 0.81 -2.93
C LEU A 67 5.26 0.57 -3.32
N PHE A 68 5.65 -0.71 -3.50
CA PHE A 68 7.04 -1.11 -3.75
C PHE A 68 7.38 -1.20 -5.25
N GLN A 69 6.48 -1.75 -6.09
CA GLN A 69 6.77 -2.03 -7.51
C GLN A 69 5.62 -1.62 -8.43
N GLY A 70 5.66 -0.37 -8.91
CA GLY A 70 4.65 0.19 -9.83
C GLY A 70 4.22 -0.69 -11.02
N ASP A 71 5.14 -1.46 -11.63
CA ASP A 71 4.87 -2.23 -12.87
C ASP A 71 4.94 -3.76 -12.73
N THR A 72 5.20 -4.29 -11.53
CA THR A 72 5.41 -5.75 -11.32
C THR A 72 4.72 -6.26 -10.05
N THR A 73 3.65 -5.57 -9.67
CA THR A 73 2.79 -5.95 -8.57
C THR A 73 2.25 -7.36 -8.80
N THR A 74 2.54 -8.27 -7.87
CA THR A 74 1.97 -9.62 -7.91
C THR A 74 0.87 -9.69 -6.86
N CYS A 75 -0.39 -9.60 -7.29
CA CYS A 75 -1.54 -9.71 -6.40
C CYS A 75 -2.01 -11.17 -6.29
N PHE A 76 -2.35 -11.59 -5.07
CA PHE A 76 -3.02 -12.85 -4.83
C PHE A 76 -4.54 -12.61 -4.85
N ASP A 77 -5.21 -13.22 -5.82
CA ASP A 77 -6.66 -13.18 -5.92
C ASP A 77 -7.25 -14.42 -5.21
N PRO A 78 -7.93 -14.25 -4.06
CA PRO A 78 -8.42 -15.37 -3.26
C PRO A 78 -9.59 -16.11 -3.92
N HIS A 79 -10.30 -15.49 -4.88
CA HIS A 79 -11.40 -16.13 -5.60
C HIS A 79 -10.92 -17.07 -6.71
N THR A 80 -9.79 -16.77 -7.33
CA THR A 80 -9.18 -17.57 -8.39
C THR A 80 -7.98 -18.39 -7.91
N HIS A 81 -7.59 -18.22 -6.65
CA HIS A 81 -6.44 -18.89 -6.01
C HIS A 81 -5.16 -18.77 -6.86
N SER A 82 -5.01 -17.63 -7.55
CA SER A 82 -4.01 -17.40 -8.59
C SER A 82 -3.26 -16.11 -8.33
N LEU A 83 -1.93 -16.15 -8.49
CA LEU A 83 -1.07 -14.98 -8.48
C LEU A 83 -1.17 -14.28 -9.84
N LYS A 84 -1.85 -13.14 -9.89
CA LYS A 84 -1.89 -12.30 -11.09
C LYS A 84 -0.73 -11.31 -11.03
N ARG A 85 0.11 -11.34 -12.07
CA ARG A 85 1.00 -10.23 -12.39
C ARG A 85 0.26 -9.33 -13.34
N ASP A 86 0.01 -8.09 -12.93
CA ASP A 86 -0.46 -7.07 -13.86
C ASP A 86 0.73 -6.74 -14.78
N ARG A 87 0.55 -6.91 -16.10
CA ARG A 87 1.59 -6.72 -17.14
C ARG A 87 1.07 -5.77 -18.20
#